data_AF-A0A0F6NDG8-F1
#
_entry.id   AF-A0A0F6NDG8-F1
#
_cell.length_a   1.000
_cell.length_b   1.000
_cell.length_c   1.000
_cell.angle_alpha   90.00
_cell.angle_beta   90.00
_cell.angle_gamma   90.00
#
_symmetry.space_group_name_H-M   'P 1'
#
loop_
_entity.id
_entity.type
_entity.pdbx_description
1 polymer ?
#
loop_
_entity_poly.entity_id
_entity_poly.type
_entity_poly.pdbx_seq_one_letter_code
_entity_poly.pdbx_strand_id
1 'polypeptide(L)'
;VLNFAFQAFQIGSNIWLTQWSNDKEVETNTAKRDMYLGVYGAFGFAQVISFIGAVFLVNIGGLIGANKIFRQLLRRILGAPQEFFDMKPRGRILDRLSNDVYKLDVVLPDLLRVFNAQAYRVLATIVVISISTPIFLAVIVPIGFIYYFAQRFYVATSRQLMRLESVS
;
A
#
# COMPACT_ATOMS: atom_id res chain seq x y z
N VAL A 1 8.78 -2.57 5.60
CA VAL A 1 9.75 -1.79 6.40
C VAL A 1 9.72 -0.30 6.07
N LEU A 2 10.04 0.14 4.83
CA LEU A 2 10.06 1.57 4.52
C LEU A 2 8.69 2.28 4.66
N ASN A 3 7.59 1.63 4.27
CA ASN A 3 6.24 2.15 4.53
C ASN A 3 5.92 2.27 6.03
N PHE A 4 6.46 1.38 6.86
CA PHE A 4 6.30 1.47 8.31
C PHE A 4 7.11 2.64 8.87
N ALA A 5 8.36 2.83 8.41
CA ALA A 5 9.19 3.98 8.78
C ALA A 5 8.52 5.31 8.39
N PHE A 6 7.94 5.40 7.19
CA PHE A 6 7.15 6.55 6.77
C PHE A 6 6.01 6.86 7.76
N GLN A 7 5.22 5.85 8.15
CA GLN A 7 4.13 6.03 9.12
C GLN A 7 4.65 6.40 10.51
N ALA A 8 5.78 5.83 10.94
CA ALA A 8 6.40 6.14 12.21
C ALA A 8 6.89 7.60 12.27
N PHE A 9 7.55 8.10 11.21
CA PHE A 9 7.96 9.50 11.12
C PHE A 9 6.76 10.44 11.06
N GLN A 10 5.69 10.06 10.34
CA GLN A 10 4.46 10.84 10.31
C GLN A 10 3.84 10.96 11.70
N ILE A 11 3.76 9.87 12.47
CA ILE A 11 3.23 9.90 13.84
C ILE A 11 4.15 10.70 14.76
N GLY A 12 5.46 10.47 14.70
CA GLY A 12 6.44 11.21 15.50
C GLY A 12 6.34 12.72 15.27
N SER A 13 6.18 13.13 14.01
CA SER A 13 5.96 14.52 13.61
C SER A 13 4.68 15.12 14.23
N ASN A 14 3.58 14.36 14.23
CA ASN A 14 2.31 14.80 14.85
C ASN A 14 2.41 14.89 16.38
N ILE A 15 3.10 13.95 17.03
CA ILE A 15 3.34 14.01 18.49
C ILE A 15 4.23 15.21 18.82
N TRP A 16 5.26 15.45 18.03
CA TRP A 16 6.15 16.60 18.18
C TRP A 16 5.40 17.93 18.03
N LEU A 17 4.51 18.04 17.03
CA LEU A 17 3.61 19.20 16.88
C LEU A 17 2.69 19.38 18.09
N THR A 18 2.18 18.28 18.66
CA THR A 18 1.34 18.35 19.86
C THR A 18 2.12 18.89 21.06
N GLN A 19 3.38 18.49 21.23
CA GLN A 19 4.26 19.02 22.28
C GLN A 19 4.58 20.50 22.04
N TRP A 20 4.97 20.86 20.81
CA TRP A 20 5.23 22.24 20.42
C TRP A 20 4.01 23.14 20.68
N SER A 21 2.80 22.70 20.31
CA SER A 21 1.57 23.47 20.50
C SER A 21 1.19 23.67 21.97
N ASN A 22 1.67 22.84 22.89
CA ASN A 22 1.36 22.92 24.32
C ASN A 22 2.42 23.70 25.13
N ASP A 23 3.56 24.01 24.52
CA ASP A 23 4.69 24.69 25.18
C ASP A 23 4.56 26.22 25.06
N LYS A 24 4.17 26.87 26.16
CA LYS A 24 3.98 28.33 26.22
C LYS A 24 5.29 29.13 26.17
N GLU A 25 6.45 28.50 26.43
CA GLU A 25 7.73 29.20 26.43
C GLU A 25 8.26 29.50 25.02
N VAL A 26 7.63 28.93 24.00
CA VAL A 26 8.02 29.12 22.60
C VAL A 26 7.66 30.52 22.08
N GLU A 27 6.67 31.19 22.66
CA GLU A 27 6.32 32.57 22.29
C GLU A 27 7.39 33.58 22.71
N THR A 28 8.09 33.31 23.82
CA THR A 28 9.09 34.23 24.40
C THR A 28 10.51 33.90 23.97
N ASN A 29 10.81 32.64 23.66
CA ASN A 29 12.17 32.18 23.36
C ASN A 29 12.33 31.72 21.90
N THR A 30 12.93 32.60 21.07
CA THR A 30 13.20 32.36 19.66
C THR A 30 14.04 31.10 19.41
N ALA A 31 15.00 30.79 20.29
CA ALA A 31 15.88 29.62 20.12
C ALA A 31 15.11 28.30 20.27
N LYS A 32 14.14 28.22 21.18
CA LYS A 32 13.27 27.05 21.34
C LYS A 32 12.37 26.86 20.12
N ARG A 33 11.81 27.95 19.60
CA ARG A 33 10.99 27.92 18.38
C ARG A 33 11.77 27.35 17.19
N ASP A 34 12.98 27.85 16.98
CA ASP A 34 13.82 27.42 15.86
C ASP A 34 14.26 25.95 16.01
N MET A 35 14.46 25.46 17.25
CA MET A 35 14.67 24.04 17.53
C MET A 35 13.44 23.19 17.17
N TYR A 36 12.23 23.56 17.60
CA TYR A 36 11.00 22.83 17.27
C TYR A 36 10.77 22.76 15.76
N LEU A 37 10.98 23.88 15.04
CA LEU A 37 10.94 23.96 13.58
C LEU A 37 11.98 23.07 12.92
N GLY A 38 13.23 23.08 13.40
CA GLY A 38 14.31 22.27 12.87
C GLY A 38 14.03 20.76 12.98
N VAL A 39 13.56 20.32 14.15
CA VAL A 39 13.21 18.90 14.38
C VAL A 39 11.98 18.50 13.55
N TYR A 40 10.96 19.35 13.46
CA TYR A 40 9.81 19.11 12.60
C TYR A 40 10.20 18.99 11.12
N GLY A 41 11.08 19.87 10.65
CA GLY A 41 11.67 19.81 9.32
C GLY A 41 12.41 18.49 9.08
N ALA A 42 13.24 18.06 10.04
CA ALA A 42 13.97 16.80 9.96
C ALA A 42 13.04 15.58 9.86
N PHE A 43 11.94 15.55 10.61
CA PHE A 43 10.91 14.52 10.48
C PHE A 43 10.30 14.51 9.08
N GLY A 44 9.97 15.68 8.53
CA GLY A 44 9.45 15.81 7.17
C GLY A 44 10.42 15.30 6.10
N PHE A 45 11.71 15.66 6.20
CA PHE A 45 12.74 15.15 5.30
C PHE A 45 12.90 13.63 5.39
N ALA A 46 12.98 13.08 6.60
CA ALA A 46 13.06 11.63 6.82
C ALA A 46 11.84 10.89 6.27
N GLN A 47 10.65 11.49 6.40
CA GLN A 47 9.41 10.98 5.84
C GLN A 47 9.48 10.93 4.30
N VAL A 48 9.91 12.00 3.64
CA VAL A 48 10.03 12.05 2.17
C VAL A 48 11.03 11.00 1.66
N ILE A 49 12.20 10.89 2.28
CA ILE A 49 13.21 9.89 1.91
C ILE A 49 12.64 8.47 2.05
N SER A 50 11.94 8.20 3.15
CA SER A 50 11.30 6.89 3.39
C SER A 50 10.21 6.59 2.36
N PHE A 51 9.41 7.59 1.98
CA PHE A 51 8.38 7.46 0.95
C PHE A 51 8.99 7.12 -0.41
N ILE A 52 9.99 7.90 -0.83
CA ILE A 52 10.69 7.69 -2.09
C ILE A 52 11.28 6.28 -2.13
N GLY A 53 12.01 5.88 -1.08
CA GLY A 53 12.57 4.53 -0.97
C GLY A 53 11.50 3.43 -1.04
N ALA A 54 10.35 3.62 -0.38
CA ALA A 54 9.26 2.65 -0.42
C ALA A 54 8.68 2.51 -1.85
N VAL A 55 8.49 3.63 -2.55
CA VAL A 55 7.99 3.64 -3.93
C VAL A 55 8.98 2.92 -4.86
N PHE A 56 10.26 3.26 -4.79
CA PHE A 56 11.28 2.59 -5.62
C PHE A 56 11.33 1.09 -5.36
N LEU A 57 11.30 0.66 -4.10
CA LEU A 57 11.38 -0.75 -3.74
C LEU A 57 10.21 -1.56 -4.29
N VAL A 58 8.98 -1.03 -4.18
CA VAL A 58 7.78 -1.72 -4.71
C VAL A 58 7.79 -1.77 -6.24
N ASN A 59 8.18 -0.68 -6.91
CA ASN A 59 8.21 -0.64 -8.37
C ASN A 59 9.32 -1.53 -8.95
N ILE A 60 10.53 -1.50 -8.39
CA ILE A 60 11.62 -2.37 -8.83
C ILE A 60 11.30 -3.84 -8.54
N GLY A 61 10.76 -4.14 -7.36
CA GLY A 61 10.32 -5.49 -7.01
C GLY A 61 9.21 -6.00 -7.93
N GLY A 62 8.25 -5.13 -8.25
CA GLY A 62 7.19 -5.38 -9.23
C GLY A 62 7.76 -5.70 -10.60
N LEU A 63 8.67 -4.87 -11.11
CA LEU A 63 9.32 -5.05 -12.41
C LEU A 63 10.11 -6.37 -12.51
N ILE A 64 10.86 -6.73 -11.46
CA ILE A 64 11.61 -7.99 -11.42
C ILE A 64 10.65 -9.18 -11.42
N GLY A 65 9.59 -9.12 -10.62
CA GLY A 65 8.55 -10.15 -10.56
C GLY A 65 7.82 -10.33 -11.89
N ALA A 66 7.35 -9.23 -12.47
CA ALA A 66 6.75 -9.14 -13.79
C ALA A 66 7.61 -9.78 -14.87
N ASN A 67 8.87 -9.36 -14.99
CA ASN A 67 9.80 -9.88 -15.99
C ASN A 67 10.05 -11.39 -15.82
N LYS A 68 10.12 -11.89 -14.58
CA LYS A 68 10.26 -13.32 -14.29
C LYS A 68 9.03 -14.10 -14.76
N ILE A 69 7.83 -13.61 -14.45
CA ILE A 69 6.57 -14.26 -14.87
C ILE A 69 6.44 -14.23 -16.39
N PHE A 70 6.70 -13.09 -17.02
CA PHE A 70 6.66 -12.94 -18.48
C PHE A 70 7.61 -13.92 -19.18
N ARG A 71 8.86 -14.04 -18.73
CA ARG A 71 9.83 -15.00 -19.29
C ARG A 71 9.37 -16.45 -19.14
N GLN A 72 8.77 -16.81 -17.99
CA GLN A 72 8.24 -18.15 -17.78
C GLN A 72 7.05 -18.43 -18.70
N LEU A 73 6.15 -17.46 -18.85
CA LEU A 73 4.99 -17.56 -19.72
C LEU A 73 5.41 -17.71 -21.19
N LEU A 74 6.36 -16.88 -21.65
CA LEU A 74 6.89 -16.95 -23.01
C LEU A 74 7.54 -18.30 -23.31
N ARG A 75 8.37 -18.82 -22.40
CA ARG A 75 8.99 -20.15 -22.56
C ARG A 75 7.96 -21.27 -22.66
N ARG A 76 6.87 -21.20 -21.88
CA ARG A 76 5.80 -22.21 -21.92
C ARG A 76 4.97 -22.14 -23.19
N ILE A 77 4.71 -20.94 -23.70
CA ILE A 77 3.99 -20.77 -24.96
C ILE A 77 4.85 -21.29 -26.13
N LEU A 78 6.13 -20.93 -26.18
CA LEU A 78 7.03 -21.39 -27.24
C LEU A 78 7.28 -22.90 -27.21
N GLY A 79 7.21 -23.53 -26.04
CA GLY A 79 7.31 -24.98 -25.88
C GLY A 79 5.99 -25.75 -26.01
N ALA A 80 4.87 -25.07 -26.34
CA ALA A 80 3.58 -25.72 -26.48
C ALA A 80 3.49 -26.53 -27.80
N PRO A 81 2.78 -27.68 -27.80
CA PRO A 81 2.60 -28.47 -29.02
C PRO A 81 1.79 -27.70 -30.07
N GLN A 82 1.99 -28.01 -31.35
CA GLN A 82 1.29 -27.34 -32.46
C GLN A 82 -0.24 -27.40 -32.32
N GLU A 83 -0.78 -28.52 -31.78
CA GLU A 83 -2.21 -28.69 -31.50
C GLU A 83 -2.80 -27.58 -30.62
N PHE A 84 -2.00 -27.01 -29.71
CA PHE A 84 -2.44 -25.89 -28.87
C PHE A 84 -2.74 -24.63 -29.70
N PHE A 85 -1.95 -24.39 -30.74
CA PHE A 85 -2.09 -23.24 -31.63
C PHE A 85 -3.16 -23.43 -32.70
N ASP A 86 -3.49 -24.68 -33.03
CA ASP A 86 -4.55 -25.01 -33.98
C ASP A 86 -5.94 -24.99 -33.30
N MET A 87 -6.01 -25.36 -32.01
CA MET A 87 -7.28 -25.39 -31.26
C MET A 87 -7.68 -24.02 -30.67
N LYS A 88 -6.74 -23.07 -30.52
CA LYS A 88 -7.00 -21.74 -29.94
C LYS A 88 -6.76 -20.65 -30.99
N PRO A 89 -7.73 -19.76 -31.25
CA PRO A 89 -7.53 -18.67 -32.19
C PRO A 89 -6.38 -17.78 -31.70
N ARG A 90 -5.40 -17.54 -32.58
CA ARG A 90 -4.17 -16.79 -32.26
C ARG A 90 -4.44 -15.44 -31.62
N GLY A 91 -5.52 -14.76 -32.03
CA GLY A 91 -5.97 -13.49 -31.43
C GLY A 91 -6.30 -13.60 -29.94
N ARG A 92 -6.98 -14.67 -29.50
CA ARG A 92 -7.32 -14.87 -28.08
C ARG A 92 -6.10 -15.10 -27.20
N ILE A 93 -5.05 -15.73 -27.74
CA ILE A 93 -3.79 -15.93 -27.02
C ILE A 93 -3.09 -14.58 -26.83
N LEU A 94 -3.03 -13.76 -27.88
CA LEU A 94 -2.42 -12.43 -27.84
C LEU A 94 -3.19 -11.48 -26.93
N ASP A 95 -4.52 -11.44 -27.01
CA ASP A 95 -5.36 -10.59 -26.17
C ASP A 95 -5.19 -10.93 -24.69
N ARG A 96 -5.14 -12.22 -24.37
CA ARG A 96 -4.93 -12.67 -22.99
C ARG A 96 -3.53 -12.36 -22.50
N LEU A 97 -2.51 -12.58 -23.33
CA LEU A 97 -1.12 -12.26 -22.99
C LEU A 97 -0.95 -10.76 -22.74
N SER A 98 -1.45 -9.90 -23.63
CA SER A 98 -1.34 -8.45 -23.51
C SER A 98 -2.06 -7.93 -22.27
N ASN A 99 -3.31 -8.36 -22.04
CA ASN A 99 -4.09 -7.91 -20.88
C ASN A 99 -3.54 -8.45 -19.55
N ASP A 100 -3.12 -9.72 -19.49
CA ASP A 100 -2.60 -10.30 -18.25
C ASP A 100 -1.23 -9.71 -17.90
N VAL A 101 -0.36 -9.45 -18.89
CA VAL A 101 0.93 -8.77 -18.69
C VAL A 101 0.71 -7.33 -18.23
N TYR A 102 -0.20 -6.58 -18.83
CA TYR A 102 -0.53 -5.23 -18.37
C TYR A 102 -0.98 -5.20 -16.90
N LYS A 103 -1.84 -6.14 -16.50
CA LYS A 103 -2.28 -6.27 -15.10
C LYS A 103 -1.12 -6.60 -14.16
N LEU A 104 -0.20 -7.46 -14.58
CA LEU A 104 0.98 -7.83 -13.77
C LEU A 104 1.99 -6.67 -13.65
N ASP A 105 2.18 -5.89 -14.71
CA ASP A 105 3.22 -4.87 -14.78
C ASP A 105 2.78 -3.55 -14.16
N VAL A 106 1.50 -3.17 -14.31
CA VAL A 106 0.99 -1.86 -13.91
C VAL A 106 0.04 -1.96 -12.74
N VAL A 107 -0.99 -2.81 -12.85
CA VAL A 107 -2.08 -2.83 -11.86
C VAL A 107 -1.65 -3.47 -10.55
N LEU A 108 -0.96 -4.61 -10.61
CA LEU A 108 -0.59 -5.38 -9.43
C LEU A 108 0.40 -4.62 -8.50
N PRO A 109 1.49 -4.00 -9.01
CA PRO A 109 2.41 -3.25 -8.15
C PRO A 109 1.74 -2.04 -7.50
N ASP A 110 0.84 -1.34 -8.21
CA ASP A 110 0.12 -0.20 -7.65
C ASP A 110 -0.87 -0.63 -6.55
N LEU A 111 -1.63 -1.71 -6.79
CA LEU A 111 -2.50 -2.29 -5.76
C LEU A 111 -1.72 -2.72 -4.52
N LEU A 112 -0.56 -3.37 -4.70
CA LEU A 112 0.31 -3.75 -3.59
C LEU A 112 0.85 -2.53 -2.83
N ARG A 113 1.21 -1.46 -3.53
CA ARG A 113 1.67 -0.20 -2.93
C ARG A 113 0.57 0.40 -2.06
N VAL A 114 -0.62 0.58 -2.62
CA VAL A 114 -1.78 1.17 -1.92
C VAL A 114 -2.20 0.29 -0.74
N PHE A 115 -2.30 -1.02 -0.95
CA PHE A 115 -2.66 -1.97 0.11
C PHE A 115 -1.68 -1.90 1.29
N ASN A 116 -0.37 -1.95 1.02
CA ASN A 116 0.64 -1.84 2.08
C ASN A 116 0.52 -0.49 2.82
N ALA A 117 0.45 0.63 2.09
CA ALA A 117 0.35 1.95 2.69
C ALA A 117 -0.87 2.07 3.62
N GLN A 118 -2.03 1.60 3.14
CA GLN A 118 -3.27 1.62 3.90
C GLN A 118 -3.24 0.67 5.11
N ALA A 119 -2.69 -0.52 4.97
CA ALA A 119 -2.56 -1.48 6.06
C ALA A 119 -1.72 -0.90 7.21
N TYR A 120 -0.55 -0.35 6.90
CA TYR A 120 0.29 0.30 7.92
C TYR A 120 -0.38 1.54 8.51
N ARG A 121 -1.08 2.35 7.71
CA ARG A 121 -1.81 3.54 8.21
C ARG A 121 -2.90 3.17 9.22
N VAL A 122 -3.67 2.12 8.94
CA VAL A 122 -4.72 1.65 9.85
C VAL A 122 -4.11 1.13 11.15
N LEU A 123 -3.08 0.28 11.07
CA LEU A 123 -2.37 -0.22 12.25
C LEU A 123 -1.79 0.92 13.10
N ALA A 124 -1.15 1.88 12.45
CA ALA A 124 -0.50 2.99 13.12
C ALA A 124 -1.54 3.90 13.81
N THR A 125 -2.66 4.21 13.14
CA THR A 125 -3.78 4.96 13.73
C THR A 125 -4.35 4.25 14.97
N ILE A 126 -4.56 2.93 14.90
CA ILE A 126 -5.06 2.14 16.03
C ILE A 126 -4.09 2.25 17.22
N VAL A 127 -2.79 2.12 16.99
CA VAL A 127 -1.76 2.25 18.04
C VAL A 127 -1.78 3.65 18.67
N VAL A 128 -1.81 4.72 17.87
CA VAL A 128 -1.82 6.10 18.38
C VAL A 128 -3.03 6.37 19.26
N ILE A 129 -4.23 5.99 18.79
CA ILE A 129 -5.46 6.19 19.56
C ILE A 129 -5.43 5.36 20.85
N SER A 130 -4.92 4.13 20.78
CA SER A 130 -4.84 3.24 21.95
C SER A 130 -3.91 3.77 23.04
N ILE A 131 -2.81 4.45 22.67
CA ILE A 131 -1.92 5.13 23.63
C ILE A 131 -2.62 6.32 24.29
N SER A 132 -3.36 7.10 23.51
CA SER A 132 -4.09 8.28 24.03
C SER A 132 -5.30 7.89 24.90
N THR A 133 -6.01 6.83 24.53
CA THR A 133 -7.26 6.41 25.18
C THR A 133 -7.35 4.88 25.21
N PRO A 134 -6.83 4.22 26.27
CA PRO A 134 -6.78 2.75 26.33
C PRO A 134 -8.14 2.06 26.23
N ILE A 135 -9.21 2.71 26.70
CA ILE A 135 -10.58 2.16 26.63
C ILE A 135 -11.05 1.96 25.18
N PHE A 136 -10.45 2.65 24.20
CA PHE A 136 -10.75 2.48 22.77
C PHE A 136 -10.52 1.05 22.28
N LEU A 137 -9.60 0.29 22.89
CA LEU A 137 -9.35 -1.11 22.54
C LEU A 137 -10.58 -2.00 22.76
N ALA A 138 -11.43 -1.71 23.75
CA ALA A 138 -12.66 -2.45 23.95
C ALA A 138 -13.68 -2.20 22.82
N VAL A 139 -13.66 -1.00 22.23
CA VAL A 139 -14.57 -0.58 21.16
C VAL A 139 -14.12 -1.07 19.78
N ILE A 140 -12.81 -1.13 19.53
CA ILE A 140 -12.29 -1.56 18.22
C ILE A 140 -12.53 -3.06 17.96
N VAL A 141 -12.62 -3.90 19.00
CA VAL A 141 -12.87 -5.34 18.87
C VAL A 141 -14.23 -5.64 18.22
N PRO A 142 -15.39 -5.14 18.71
CA PRO A 142 -16.67 -5.37 18.05
C PRO A 142 -16.74 -4.73 16.66
N ILE A 143 -16.13 -3.57 16.46
CA ILE A 143 -16.05 -2.93 15.12
C ILE A 143 -15.27 -3.83 14.15
N GLY A 144 -14.13 -4.36 14.58
CA GLY A 144 -13.30 -5.26 13.78
C GLY A 144 -14.03 -6.55 13.42
N PHE A 145 -14.82 -7.09 14.35
CA PHE A 145 -15.68 -8.24 14.08
C PHE A 145 -16.71 -7.93 12.99
N ILE A 146 -17.47 -6.83 13.11
CA ILE A 146 -18.45 -6.41 12.09
C ILE A 146 -17.75 -6.17 10.74
N TYR A 147 -16.60 -5.49 10.74
CA TYR A 147 -15.81 -5.23 9.55
C TYR A 147 -15.36 -6.52 8.85
N TYR A 148 -14.97 -7.55 9.61
CA TYR A 148 -14.60 -8.85 9.04
C TYR A 148 -15.76 -9.51 8.26
N PHE A 149 -16.99 -9.49 8.81
CA PHE A 149 -18.15 -10.00 8.08
C PHE A 149 -18.44 -9.15 6.84
N ALA A 150 -18.47 -7.83 6.98
CA ALA A 150 -18.70 -6.92 5.87
C ALA A 150 -17.66 -7.13 4.75
N GLN A 151 -16.38 -7.26 5.10
CA GLN A 151 -15.31 -7.55 4.16
C GLN A 151 -15.52 -8.88 3.43
N ARG A 152 -15.92 -9.94 4.14
CA ARG A 152 -16.17 -11.25 3.53
C ARG A 152 -17.31 -11.21 2.52
N PHE A 153 -18.42 -10.55 2.85
CA PHE A 153 -19.55 -10.36 1.93
C PHE A 153 -19.18 -9.49 0.74
N TYR A 154 -18.49 -8.37 0.98
CA TYR A 154 -18.06 -7.45 -0.06
C TYR A 154 -17.13 -8.12 -1.07
N VAL A 155 -16.11 -8.86 -0.61
CA VAL A 155 -15.14 -9.55 -1.48
C VAL A 155 -15.82 -10.62 -2.33
N ALA A 156 -16.77 -11.38 -1.75
CA ALA A 156 -17.51 -12.38 -2.50
C ALA A 156 -18.36 -11.75 -3.63
N THR A 157 -19.08 -10.68 -3.31
CA THR A 157 -19.97 -9.97 -4.24
C THR A 157 -19.17 -9.25 -5.33
N SER A 158 -18.13 -8.51 -4.95
CA SER A 158 -17.25 -7.78 -5.87
C SER A 158 -16.58 -8.71 -6.88
N ARG A 159 -16.11 -9.89 -6.43
CA ARG A 159 -15.56 -10.91 -7.34
C ARG A 159 -16.56 -11.43 -8.37
N GLN A 160 -17.83 -11.57 -8.00
CA GLN A 160 -18.87 -11.99 -8.94
C GLN A 160 -19.16 -10.89 -9.95
N LEU A 161 -19.23 -9.64 -9.49
CA LEU A 161 -19.45 -8.48 -10.36
C LEU A 161 -18.34 -8.32 -11.40
N MET A 162 -17.07 -8.40 -11.00
CA MET A 162 -15.93 -8.34 -11.93
C MET A 162 -15.93 -9.50 -12.95
N ARG A 163 -16.48 -10.67 -12.60
CA ARG A 163 -16.63 -11.77 -13.55
C ARG A 163 -17.70 -11.46 -14.60
N LEU A 164 -18.83 -10.88 -14.19
CA LEU A 164 -19.90 -10.48 -15.11
C LEU A 164 -19.42 -9.40 -16.08
N GLU A 165 -18.69 -8.41 -15.58
CA GLU A 165 -18.10 -7.35 -16.39
C GLU A 165 -17.06 -7.89 -17.39
N SER A 166 -16.32 -8.94 -17.05
CA SER A 166 -15.34 -9.55 -17.97
C SER A 166 -15.96 -10.38 -19.11
N VAL A 167 -17.24 -10.72 -19.02
CA VAL A 167 -17.97 -11.56 -20.00
C VAL A 167 -18.92 -10.73 -20.86
N SER A 168 -19.27 -9.52 -20.41
CA SER A 168 -20.11 -8.55 -21.14
C SER A 168 -19.24 -7.68 -22.05
#